data_AF-A0A8H9FYZ5-F1
#
_entry.id   AF-A0A8H9FYZ5-F1
#
_cell.length_a   1.000
_cell.length_b   1.000
_cell.length_c   1.000
_cell.angle_alpha   90.00
_cell.angle_beta   90.00
_cell.angle_gamma   90.00
#
_symmetry.space_group_name_H-M   'P 1'
#
loop_
_entity.id
_entity.type
_entity.pdbx_description
1 polymer ?
#
loop_
_entity_poly.entity_id
_entity_poly.type
_entity_poly.pdbx_seq_one_letter_code
_entity_poly.pdbx_strand_id
1 'polypeptide(L)'
;MNWIINYAWAILWAIIMMLLMLLPANDFPTGGFFEGFDKLVHTGSFYLLTTLILFGRIVDTKRRATKLKTIIVVFCVSSLFAFFTEAAQMYFTSSRQADWWDIFADYVGIGMALFSYLLLYNRKFQYN
;
A
#
# COMPACT_ATOMS: atom_id res chain seq x y z
N MET A 1 22.95 10.59 1.15
CA MET A 1 21.67 10.50 0.43
C MET A 1 20.64 10.07 1.46
N ASN A 2 19.73 10.97 1.84
CA ASN A 2 18.84 10.73 2.96
C ASN A 2 17.73 9.79 2.47
N TRP A 3 17.85 8.50 2.76
CA TRP A 3 16.89 7.46 2.38
C TRP A 3 15.45 7.85 2.70
N ILE A 4 15.23 8.58 3.80
CA ILE A 4 13.92 9.13 4.22
C ILE A 4 13.27 9.97 3.10
N ILE A 5 14.04 10.77 2.36
CA ILE A 5 13.50 11.62 1.28
C ILE A 5 12.97 10.75 0.13
N ASN A 6 13.63 9.63 -0.16
CA ASN A 6 13.21 8.72 -1.23
C ASN A 6 11.87 8.03 -0.91
N TYR A 7 11.60 7.79 0.37
CA TYR A 7 10.32 7.20 0.83
C TYR A 7 9.32 8.23 1.34
N ALA A 8 9.61 9.54 1.25
CA ALA A 8 8.75 10.58 1.81
C ALA A 8 7.31 10.51 1.29
N TRP A 9 7.13 10.22 -0.01
CA TRP A 9 5.81 10.04 -0.61
C TRP A 9 5.08 8.80 -0.08
N ALA A 10 5.79 7.69 0.12
CA ALA A 10 5.21 6.48 0.70
C ALA A 10 4.80 6.70 2.15
N ILE A 11 5.62 7.40 2.93
CA ILE A 11 5.34 7.75 4.34
C ILE A 11 4.14 8.69 4.42
N LEU A 12 4.11 9.75 3.60
CA LEU A 12 3.00 10.69 3.54
C LEU A 12 1.69 9.97 3.20
N TRP A 13 1.72 9.12 2.17
CA TRP A 13 0.55 8.35 1.78
C TRP A 13 0.13 7.34 2.86
N ALA A 14 1.06 6.64 3.51
CA ALA A 14 0.75 5.72 4.61
C ALA A 14 0.03 6.43 5.76
N ILE A 15 0.43 7.66 6.10
CA ILE A 15 -0.24 8.47 7.13
C ILE A 15 -1.66 8.86 6.68
N ILE A 16 -1.80 9.38 5.45
CA ILE A 16 -3.11 9.77 4.90
C ILE A 16 -4.05 8.55 4.86
N MET A 17 -3.58 7.44 4.32
CA MET A 17 -4.31 6.19 4.21
C MET A 17 -4.78 5.68 5.58
N MET A 18 -3.88 5.67 6.57
CA MET A 18 -4.22 5.27 7.94
C MET A 18 -5.33 6.16 8.52
N LEU A 19 -5.19 7.48 8.40
CA LEU A 19 -6.21 8.42 8.88
C LEU A 19 -7.56 8.17 8.20
N LEU A 20 -7.57 7.96 6.89
CA LEU A 20 -8.79 7.67 6.13
C LEU A 20 -9.45 6.34 6.55
N MET A 21 -8.66 5.30 6.79
CA MET A 21 -9.14 3.98 7.21
C MET A 21 -9.70 3.98 8.64
N LEU A 22 -9.20 4.87 9.51
CA LEU A 22 -9.71 5.05 10.87
C LEU A 22 -10.92 5.99 10.96
N LEU A 23 -11.30 6.68 9.88
CA LEU A 23 -12.51 7.50 9.89
C LEU A 23 -13.75 6.62 10.11
N PRO A 24 -14.66 7.06 11.00
CA PRO A 24 -15.80 6.24 11.36
C PRO A 24 -16.78 6.18 10.17
N ALA A 25 -17.37 5.00 9.97
CA ALA A 25 -18.15 4.69 8.77
C ALA A 25 -19.41 5.57 8.60
N ASN A 26 -19.89 6.19 9.68
CA ASN A 26 -21.04 7.10 9.71
C ASN A 26 -20.77 8.45 9.04
N ASP A 27 -19.51 8.83 8.83
CA ASP A 27 -19.15 10.05 8.11
C ASP A 27 -19.24 9.88 6.57
N PHE A 28 -19.47 8.65 6.09
CA PHE A 28 -19.72 8.35 4.69
C PHE A 28 -21.23 8.27 4.41
N PRO A 29 -21.70 8.67 3.21
CA PRO A 29 -23.10 8.52 2.83
C PRO A 29 -23.52 7.06 3.05
N THR A 30 -24.60 6.87 3.80
CA THR A 30 -25.10 5.56 4.24
C THR A 30 -25.24 4.62 3.03
N GLY A 31 -24.30 3.68 2.87
CA GLY A 31 -24.25 2.72 1.75
C GLY A 31 -22.99 2.81 0.86
N GLY A 32 -22.14 3.83 1.04
CA GLY A 32 -21.05 4.12 0.11
C GLY A 32 -21.58 4.57 -1.26
N PHE A 33 -20.70 4.81 -2.23
CA PHE A 33 -21.13 5.13 -3.60
C PHE A 33 -21.82 3.94 -4.28
N PHE A 34 -21.41 2.71 -3.94
CA PHE A 34 -21.98 1.44 -4.39
C PHE A 34 -21.51 0.30 -3.47
N GLU A 35 -22.15 -0.87 -3.55
CA GLU A 35 -21.78 -2.06 -2.77
C GLU A 35 -20.35 -2.53 -3.08
N GLY A 36 -19.51 -2.63 -2.06
CA GLY A 36 -18.10 -3.02 -2.23
C GLY A 36 -17.14 -1.86 -2.56
N PHE A 37 -17.61 -0.61 -2.51
CA PHE A 37 -16.74 0.57 -2.67
C PHE A 37 -15.57 0.58 -1.66
N ASP A 38 -15.81 0.17 -0.41
CA ASP A 38 -14.78 0.09 0.63
C ASP A 38 -13.62 -0.83 0.21
N LYS A 39 -13.94 -2.01 -0.33
CA LYS A 39 -12.95 -2.97 -0.87
C LYS A 39 -12.16 -2.37 -2.03
N LEU A 40 -12.80 -1.58 -2.89
CA LEU A 40 -12.10 -0.86 -3.96
C LEU A 40 -11.12 0.19 -3.39
N VAL A 41 -11.51 0.90 -2.34
CA VAL A 41 -10.65 1.87 -1.64
C VAL A 41 -9.46 1.15 -1.00
N HIS A 42 -9.67 0.02 -0.35
CA HIS A 42 -8.62 -0.85 0.19
C HIS A 42 -7.63 -1.28 -0.89
N THR A 43 -8.12 -1.90 -1.98
CA THR A 43 -7.29 -2.30 -3.13
C THR A 43 -6.52 -1.13 -3.73
N GLY A 44 -7.18 0.01 -3.99
CA GLY A 44 -6.55 1.19 -4.57
C GLY A 44 -5.49 1.82 -3.66
N SER A 45 -5.78 1.87 -2.36
CA SER A 45 -4.88 2.46 -1.35
C SER A 45 -3.61 1.66 -1.18
N PHE A 46 -3.72 0.33 -1.07
CA PHE A 46 -2.57 -0.56 -0.98
C PHE A 46 -1.81 -0.67 -2.30
N TYR A 47 -2.48 -0.63 -3.45
CA TYR A 47 -1.82 -0.51 -4.74
C TYR A 47 -0.93 0.75 -4.82
N LEU A 48 -1.46 1.91 -4.44
CA LEU A 48 -0.72 3.16 -4.45
C LEU A 48 0.42 3.14 -3.44
N LEU A 49 0.18 2.69 -2.20
CA LEU A 49 1.20 2.57 -1.16
C LEU A 49 2.36 1.68 -1.61
N THR A 50 2.07 0.47 -2.07
CA THR A 50 3.09 -0.49 -2.54
C THR A 50 3.86 0.07 -3.73
N THR A 51 3.19 0.77 -4.65
CA THR A 51 3.84 1.46 -5.78
C THR A 51 4.79 2.56 -5.32
N LEU A 52 4.41 3.36 -4.32
CA LEU A 52 5.27 4.41 -3.76
C LEU A 52 6.47 3.84 -3.02
N ILE A 53 6.31 2.73 -2.30
CA ILE A 53 7.43 2.01 -1.66
C ILE A 53 8.39 1.47 -2.73
N LEU A 54 7.86 0.89 -3.82
CA LEU A 54 8.67 0.44 -4.95
C LEU A 54 9.43 1.60 -5.60
N PHE A 55 8.77 2.74 -5.80
CA PHE A 55 9.39 3.93 -6.36
C PHE A 55 10.54 4.44 -5.48
N GLY A 56 10.31 4.59 -4.18
CA GLY A 56 11.35 4.98 -3.22
C GLY A 56 12.53 4.01 -3.24
N ARG A 57 12.26 2.71 -3.36
CA ARG A 57 13.30 1.68 -3.49
C ARG A 57 14.09 1.82 -4.79
N ILE A 58 13.45 2.06 -5.92
CA ILE A 58 14.12 2.24 -7.22
C ILE A 58 15.06 3.46 -7.18
N VAL A 59 14.59 4.59 -6.63
CA VAL A 59 15.37 5.84 -6.52
C VAL A 59 16.53 5.72 -5.54
N ASP A 60 16.34 5.01 -4.42
CA ASP A 60 17.38 4.79 -3.39
C ASP A 60 18.53 3.88 -3.87
N THR A 61 18.22 3.02 -4.84
CA THR A 61 19.11 1.92 -5.25
C THR A 61 20.24 2.41 -6.17
N LYS A 62 21.31 2.96 -5.59
CA LYS A 62 22.62 3.12 -6.27
C LYS A 62 23.38 1.80 -6.48
N ARG A 63 22.91 0.68 -5.91
CA ARG A 63 23.58 -0.65 -5.94
C ARG A 63 22.67 -1.70 -6.54
N ARG A 64 23.20 -2.72 -7.23
CA ARG A 64 22.46 -3.82 -7.88
C ARG A 64 21.57 -4.67 -6.93
N ALA A 65 20.51 -4.12 -6.35
CA ALA A 65 19.48 -4.93 -5.70
C ALA A 65 18.80 -5.80 -6.77
N THR A 66 18.67 -7.10 -6.48
CA THR A 66 18.00 -8.03 -7.39
C THR A 66 16.49 -7.78 -7.36
N LYS A 67 15.81 -7.94 -8.51
CA LYS A 67 14.35 -7.75 -8.61
C LYS A 67 13.61 -8.57 -7.54
N LEU A 68 14.03 -9.82 -7.33
CA LEU A 68 13.44 -10.72 -6.35
C LEU A 68 13.57 -10.21 -4.90
N LYS A 69 14.76 -9.71 -4.52
CA LYS A 69 14.95 -9.15 -3.16
C LYS A 69 14.07 -7.93 -2.93
N THR A 70 13.93 -7.07 -3.93
CA THR A 70 13.04 -5.90 -3.86
C THR A 70 11.58 -6.32 -3.67
N ILE A 71 11.09 -7.27 -4.48
CA ILE A 71 9.72 -7.78 -4.39
C ILE A 71 9.44 -8.38 -3.02
N ILE A 72 10.33 -9.24 -2.50
CA ILE A 72 10.14 -9.89 -1.19
C ILE A 72 10.07 -8.84 -0.08
N VAL A 73 11.01 -7.89 -0.03
CA VAL A 73 11.04 -6.86 1.02
C VAL A 73 9.78 -5.99 0.97
N VAL A 74 9.40 -5.53 -0.22
CA VAL A 74 8.22 -4.68 -0.41
C VAL A 74 6.94 -5.43 -0.05
N PHE A 75 6.84 -6.70 -0.45
CA PHE A 75 5.72 -7.57 -0.10
C PHE A 75 5.58 -7.71 1.42
N CYS A 76 6.67 -8.05 2.13
CA CYS A 76 6.65 -8.20 3.58
C CYS A 76 6.26 -6.90 4.30
N VAL A 77 6.81 -5.76 3.87
CA VAL A 77 6.50 -4.45 4.47
C VAL A 77 5.03 -4.07 4.23
N SER A 78 4.54 -4.22 3.00
CA SER A 78 3.15 -3.89 2.66
C SER A 78 2.16 -4.82 3.38
N SER A 79 2.48 -6.11 3.46
CA SER A 79 1.66 -7.11 4.15
C SER A 79 1.57 -6.84 5.66
N LEU A 80 2.72 -6.51 6.29
CA LEU A 80 2.74 -6.13 7.70
C LEU A 80 1.88 -4.89 7.95
N PHE A 81 1.91 -3.93 7.03
CA PHE A 81 1.10 -2.73 7.15
C PHE A 81 -0.40 -2.99 6.95
N ALA A 82 -0.79 -3.91 6.05
CA ALA A 82 -2.18 -4.36 5.88
C ALA A 82 -2.76 -4.97 7.17
N PHE A 83 -2.04 -5.90 7.79
CA PHE A 83 -2.48 -6.42 9.08
C PHE A 83 -2.50 -5.35 10.19
N PHE A 84 -1.56 -4.40 10.14
CA PHE A 84 -1.51 -3.33 11.11
C PHE A 84 -2.68 -2.35 10.97
N THR A 85 -3.10 -1.99 9.75
CA THR A 85 -4.26 -1.11 9.50
C THR A 85 -5.55 -1.76 9.96
N GLU A 86 -5.74 -3.04 9.66
CA GLU A 86 -6.93 -3.80 10.08
C GLU A 86 -7.01 -3.98 11.60
N ALA A 87 -5.88 -4.29 12.24
CA ALA A 87 -5.79 -4.31 13.69
C ALA A 87 -6.09 -2.91 14.27
N ALA A 88 -5.55 -1.84 13.66
CA ALA A 88 -5.82 -0.49 14.10
C ALA A 88 -7.30 -0.11 13.97
N GLN A 89 -7.97 -0.50 12.89
CA GLN A 89 -9.42 -0.32 12.74
C GLN A 89 -10.17 -1.05 13.85
N MET A 90 -9.83 -2.31 14.14
CA MET A 90 -10.47 -3.10 15.20
C MET A 90 -10.30 -2.52 16.60
N TYR A 91 -9.11 -2.00 16.94
CA TYR A 91 -8.81 -1.53 18.29
C TYR A 91 -9.12 -0.05 18.53
N PHE A 92 -9.06 0.79 17.50
CA PHE A 92 -9.20 2.25 17.63
C PHE A 92 -10.53 2.79 17.08
N THR A 93 -11.33 1.99 16.39
CA THR A 93 -12.65 2.42 15.92
C THR A 93 -13.76 1.56 16.50
N SER A 94 -14.82 2.19 16.99
CA SER A 94 -15.99 1.48 17.52
C SER A 94 -17.01 1.13 16.43
N SER A 95 -16.84 1.67 15.22
CA SER A 95 -17.80 1.56 14.11
C SER A 95 -17.33 0.68 12.95
N ARG A 96 -16.02 0.39 12.82
CA ARG A 96 -15.49 -0.58 11.85
C ARG A 96 -15.04 -1.85 12.58
N GLN A 97 -15.26 -2.99 11.94
CA GLN A 97 -14.76 -4.28 12.40
C GLN A 97 -13.74 -4.78 11.37
N ALA A 98 -12.70 -5.46 11.83
CA ALA A 98 -11.75 -6.10 10.91
C ALA A 98 -12.49 -7.17 10.08
N ASP A 99 -12.35 -7.09 8.76
CA ASP A 99 -12.93 -8.05 7.81
C ASP A 99 -11.82 -8.74 7.03
N TRP A 100 -11.91 -10.07 6.93
CA TRP A 100 -11.00 -10.85 6.09
C TRP A 100 -11.10 -10.47 4.60
N TRP A 101 -12.26 -9.94 4.17
CA TRP A 101 -12.42 -9.43 2.81
C TRP A 101 -11.65 -8.13 2.56
N ASP A 102 -11.44 -7.31 3.58
CA ASP A 102 -10.66 -6.07 3.47
C ASP A 102 -9.17 -6.42 3.39
N ILE A 103 -8.70 -7.36 4.22
CA ILE A 103 -7.37 -7.97 4.07
C ILE A 103 -7.17 -8.54 2.66
N PHE A 104 -8.15 -9.28 2.13
CA PHE A 104 -8.06 -9.81 0.77
C PHE A 104 -7.94 -8.68 -0.27
N ALA A 105 -8.75 -7.63 -0.14
CA ALA A 105 -8.70 -6.46 -1.02
C ALA A 105 -7.34 -5.75 -0.96
N ASP A 106 -6.73 -5.64 0.22
CA ASP A 106 -5.37 -5.11 0.41
C ASP A 106 -4.34 -5.93 -0.37
N TYR A 107 -4.40 -7.27 -0.22
CA TYR A 107 -3.49 -8.19 -0.93
C TYR A 107 -3.65 -8.14 -2.46
N VAL A 108 -4.87 -7.92 -2.95
CA VAL A 108 -5.10 -7.67 -4.38
C VAL A 108 -4.35 -6.42 -4.83
N GLY A 109 -4.43 -5.32 -4.06
CA GLY A 109 -3.71 -4.08 -4.34
C GLY A 109 -2.19 -4.25 -4.33
N ILE A 110 -1.66 -4.92 -3.30
CA ILE A 110 -0.22 -5.25 -3.18
C ILE A 110 0.22 -6.09 -4.40
N GLY A 111 -0.55 -7.13 -4.74
CA GLY A 111 -0.28 -8.01 -5.87
C GLY A 111 -0.26 -7.25 -7.20
N MET A 112 -1.23 -6.38 -7.45
CA MET A 112 -1.30 -5.53 -8.64
C MET A 112 -0.06 -4.64 -8.78
N ALA A 113 0.41 -4.03 -7.68
CA ALA A 113 1.59 -3.16 -7.70
C ALA A 113 2.88 -3.95 -7.99
N LEU A 114 3.06 -5.10 -7.34
CA LEU A 114 4.21 -5.99 -7.57
C LEU A 114 4.21 -6.56 -8.99
N PHE A 115 3.05 -6.94 -9.51
CA PHE A 115 2.89 -7.40 -10.89
C PHE A 115 3.23 -6.29 -11.90
N SER A 116 2.73 -5.07 -11.66
CA SER A 116 3.06 -3.89 -12.47
C SER A 116 4.57 -3.62 -12.47
N TYR A 117 5.24 -3.75 -11.31
CA TYR A 117 6.70 -3.69 -11.23
C TYR A 117 7.38 -4.79 -12.05
N LEU A 118 6.91 -6.03 -11.99
CA LEU A 118 7.49 -7.12 -12.79
C LEU A 118 7.40 -6.86 -14.29
N LEU A 119 6.25 -6.36 -14.78
CA LEU A 119 6.01 -6.08 -16.19
C LEU A 119 6.78 -4.85 -16.69
N LEU A 120 6.76 -3.75 -15.92
CA LEU A 120 7.23 -2.44 -16.39
C LEU A 120 8.69 -2.16 -16.01
N TYR A 121 9.26 -2.89 -15.05
CA TYR A 121 10.63 -2.65 -14.60
C TYR A 121 11.67 -3.16 -15.60
N ASN A 122 12.04 -2.28 -16.54
CA ASN A 122 13.12 -2.45 -17.49
C ASN A 122 14.42 -1.80 -17.00
N ARG A 123 15.45 -2.63 -16.75
CA ARG A 123 16.78 -2.17 -16.29
C ARG A 123 17.55 -1.33 -17.32
N LYS A 124 17.07 -1.22 -18.57
CA LYS A 124 17.76 -0.51 -19.66
C LYS A 124 17.80 1.01 -19.50
N PHE A 125 16.88 1.62 -18.73
CA PHE A 125 16.81 3.07 -18.54
C PHE A 125 17.78 3.64 -17.48
N GLN A 126 18.63 2.80 -16.87
CA GLN A 126 19.59 3.23 -15.83
C GLN A 126 21.03 3.40 -16.37
N TYR A 127 21.24 3.24 -17.68
CA TYR A 127 22.57 3.27 -18.32
C TYR A 127 22.73 4.30 -19.44
N ASN A 128 21.76 5.22 -19.63
CA ASN A 128 21.91 6.36 -20.53
C ASN A 128 22.01 7.65 -19.73
#